data_AF-A0A8D9LT66-F1
#
_entry.id   AF-A0A8D9LT66-F1
#
_cell.length_a   1.000
_cell.length_b   1.000
_cell.length_c   1.000
_cell.angle_alpha   90.00
_cell.angle_beta   90.00
_cell.angle_gamma   90.00
#
_symmetry.space_group_name_H-M   'P 1'
#
loop_
_entity.id
_entity.type
_entity.pdbx_description
1 polymer ?
#
loop_
_entity_poly.entity_id
_entity_poly.type
_entity_poly.pdbx_seq_one_letter_code
_entity_poly.pdbx_strand_id
1 'polypeptide(L)'
;YFLIYLQLICLADLEFDYINPYDSSSRINSVVLPEFVLQGFLCLFFLVTGHWALHGLPYLYYNFQICLKNHYLIDVTEIFNLLDWETKKRLFKLAYMILTLFLTIFW
;
A
#
# COMPACT_ATOMS: atom_id res chain seq x y z
N TYR A 1 0.05 6.08 7.27
CA TYR A 1 -1.09 5.71 8.15
C TYR A 1 -2.43 6.20 7.60
N PHE A 2 -2.67 7.51 7.54
CA PHE A 2 -3.97 8.06 7.09
C PHE A 2 -4.38 7.61 5.67
N LEU A 3 -3.44 7.57 4.72
CA LEU A 3 -3.73 7.16 3.33
C LEU A 3 -4.18 5.69 3.20
N ILE A 4 -3.54 4.77 3.94
CA ILE A 4 -3.90 3.35 3.94
C ILE A 4 -5.26 3.14 4.62
N TYR A 5 -5.53 3.91 5.67
CA TYR A 5 -6.82 3.90 6.35
C TYR A 5 -7.95 4.39 5.43
N LEU A 6 -7.73 5.47 4.67
CA LEU A 6 -8.68 5.93 3.65
C LEU A 6 -8.95 4.88 2.56
N GLN A 7 -7.92 4.15 2.12
CA GLN A 7 -8.11 3.05 1.16
C GLN A 7 -8.90 1.87 1.76
N LEU A 8 -8.66 1.51 3.01
CA LEU A 8 -9.41 0.45 3.71
C LEU A 8 -10.89 0.82 3.85
N ILE A 9 -11.19 2.09 4.17
CA ILE A 9 -12.57 2.59 4.20
C ILE A 9 -13.19 2.50 2.81
N CYS A 10 -12.49 2.96 1.76
CA CYS A 10 -13.01 2.85 0.39
C CYS A 10 -13.24 1.39 -0.05
N LEU A 11 -12.41 0.44 0.38
CA LEU A 11 -12.66 -0.99 0.12
C LEU A 11 -13.86 -1.52 0.92
N ALA A 12 -14.01 -1.13 2.18
CA ALA A 12 -15.15 -1.53 2.99
C ALA A 12 -16.46 -0.94 2.45
N ASP A 13 -16.49 0.34 2.07
CA ASP A 13 -17.64 0.98 1.43
C ASP A 13 -18.03 0.29 0.12
N LEU A 14 -17.05 -0.29 -0.59
CA LEU A 14 -17.28 -1.09 -1.79
C LEU A 14 -17.85 -2.48 -1.47
N GLU A 15 -17.41 -3.12 -0.39
CA GLU A 15 -17.92 -4.42 0.09
C GLU A 15 -19.40 -4.34 0.50
N PHE A 16 -19.80 -3.23 1.12
CA PHE A 16 -21.19 -2.96 1.52
C PHE A 16 -22.04 -2.32 0.40
N ASP A 17 -21.54 -2.30 -0.84
CA ASP A 17 -22.23 -1.80 -2.04
C ASP A 17 -22.72 -0.33 -1.94
N TYR A 18 -22.03 0.48 -1.13
CA TYR A 18 -22.44 1.85 -0.83
C TYR A 18 -21.96 2.87 -1.86
N ILE A 19 -20.98 2.51 -2.70
CA ILE A 19 -20.29 3.42 -3.61
C ILE A 19 -19.98 2.76 -4.95
N ASN A 20 -19.97 3.57 -6.03
CA ASN A 20 -19.69 3.07 -7.36
C ASN A 20 -18.25 2.52 -7.45
N PRO A 21 -18.05 1.30 -7.98
CA PRO A 21 -16.71 0.73 -8.17
C PRO A 21 -15.81 1.61 -9.04
N TYR A 22 -16.35 2.37 -9.99
CA TYR A 22 -15.55 3.32 -10.78
C TYR A 22 -14.95 4.44 -9.93
N ASP A 23 -15.75 5.04 -9.03
CA ASP A 23 -15.30 6.15 -8.17
C ASP A 23 -14.30 5.66 -7.12
N SER A 24 -14.54 4.49 -6.52
CA SER A 24 -13.61 3.86 -5.58
C SER A 24 -12.28 3.49 -6.24
N SER A 25 -12.32 2.90 -7.44
CA SER A 25 -11.10 2.54 -8.18
C SER A 25 -10.24 3.77 -8.45
N SER A 26 -10.85 4.86 -8.95
CA SER A 26 -10.14 6.11 -9.25
C SER A 26 -9.50 6.75 -8.01
N ARG A 27 -10.23 6.76 -6.88
CA ARG A 27 -9.72 7.25 -5.59
C ARG A 27 -8.58 6.40 -5.05
N ILE A 28 -8.71 5.08 -5.08
CA ILE A 28 -7.67 4.16 -4.63
C ILE A 28 -6.41 4.33 -5.49
N ASN A 29 -6.58 4.42 -6.81
CA ASN A 29 -5.51 4.67 -7.77
C ASN A 29 -4.75 5.96 -7.43
N SER A 30 -5.46 7.09 -7.35
CA SER A 30 -4.83 8.38 -7.05
C SER A 30 -4.06 8.42 -5.72
N VAL A 31 -4.41 7.57 -4.76
CA VAL A 31 -3.76 7.48 -3.43
C VAL A 31 -2.63 6.44 -3.41
N VAL A 32 -2.67 5.42 -4.25
CA VAL A 32 -1.62 4.40 -4.35
C VAL A 32 -0.29 4.99 -4.85
N LEU A 33 -0.32 5.89 -5.83
CA LEU A 33 0.89 6.54 -6.34
C LEU A 33 1.70 7.28 -5.25
N PRO A 34 1.12 8.24 -4.50
CA PRO A 34 1.85 8.93 -3.45
C PRO A 34 2.30 7.98 -2.32
N GLU A 35 1.54 6.92 -2.04
CA GLU A 35 1.93 5.90 -1.06
C GLU A 35 3.21 5.15 -1.47
N PHE A 36 3.30 4.72 -2.74
CA PHE A 36 4.49 4.06 -3.27
C PHE A 36 5.73 4.97 -3.22
N VAL A 37 5.56 6.23 -3.59
CA VAL A 37 6.64 7.23 -3.54
C VAL A 37 7.13 7.44 -2.12
N LEU A 38 6.21 7.62 -1.15
CA LEU A 38 6.56 7.80 0.26
C LEU A 38 7.26 6.57 0.83
N GLN A 39 6.79 5.36 0.50
CA GLN A 39 7.39 4.12 1.00
C GLN A 39 8.76 3.84 0.36
N GLY A 40 8.94 4.17 -0.92
CA GLY A 40 10.25 4.14 -1.58
C GLY A 40 11.24 5.12 -0.93
N PHE A 41 10.77 6.35 -0.64
CA PHE A 41 11.59 7.36 0.03
C PHE A 41 12.00 6.94 1.45
N LEU A 42 11.06 6.43 2.25
CA LEU A 42 11.34 5.91 3.60
C LEU A 42 12.37 4.77 3.58
N CYS A 43 12.25 3.85 2.63
CA CYS A 43 13.19 2.74 2.54
C CYS A 43 14.58 3.19 2.05
N LEU A 44 14.66 4.16 1.13
CA LEU A 44 15.94 4.80 0.78
C LEU A 44 16.55 5.50 1.98
N PHE A 45 15.73 6.20 2.77
CA PHE A 45 16.18 6.85 4.01
C PHE A 45 16.77 5.83 4.98
N PHE A 46 16.07 4.72 5.29
CA PHE A 46 16.61 3.64 6.13
C PHE A 46 17.89 3.00 5.57
N LEU A 47 18.01 2.88 4.24
CA LEU A 47 19.20 2.36 3.58
C LEU A 47 20.41 3.30 3.74
N VAL A 48 20.19 4.62 3.67
CA VAL A 48 21.22 5.64 3.92
C VAL A 48 21.62 5.68 5.40
N THR A 49 20.69 5.51 6.33
CA THR A 49 20.97 5.53 7.77
C THR A 49 21.67 4.25 8.25
N GLY A 50 21.74 3.19 7.44
CA GLY A 50 22.39 1.91 7.78
C GLY A 50 21.60 1.06 8.79
N HIS A 51 20.51 1.58 9.34
CA HIS A 51 19.58 0.88 10.23
C HIS A 51 18.69 -0.06 9.44
N TRP A 52 18.90 -1.37 9.62
CA TRP A 52 18.01 -2.43 9.12
C TRP A 52 17.79 -2.45 7.59
N ALA A 53 18.80 -2.02 6.83
CA ALA A 53 18.78 -1.99 5.35
C ALA A 53 18.41 -3.34 4.71
N LEU A 54 18.72 -4.46 5.36
CA LEU A 54 18.42 -5.80 4.87
C LEU A 54 16.90 -6.12 4.84
N HIS A 55 16.11 -5.49 5.73
CA HIS A 55 14.67 -5.77 5.86
C HIS A 55 13.81 -4.98 4.86
N GLY A 56 14.30 -3.83 4.39
CA GLY A 56 13.60 -2.99 3.41
C GLY A 56 13.88 -3.37 1.96
N LEU A 57 15.04 -3.95 1.67
CA LEU A 57 15.53 -4.26 0.32
C LEU A 57 14.61 -5.17 -0.52
N PRO A 58 14.16 -6.35 -0.03
CA PRO A 58 13.26 -7.21 -0.81
C PRO A 58 11.88 -6.57 -1.01
N TYR A 59 11.41 -5.79 -0.03
CA TYR A 59 10.12 -5.10 -0.09
C TYR A 59 10.16 -3.94 -1.10
N LEU A 60 11.26 -3.18 -1.13
CA LEU A 60 11.48 -2.11 -2.09
C LEU A 60 11.65 -2.67 -3.51
N TYR A 61 12.40 -3.76 -3.68
CA TYR A 61 12.54 -4.41 -4.98
C TYR A 61 11.19 -4.92 -5.52
N TYR A 62 10.37 -5.53 -4.66
CA TYR A 62 9.02 -5.97 -5.03
C TYR A 62 8.13 -4.79 -5.44
N ASN A 63 8.15 -3.70 -4.67
CA ASN A 63 7.39 -2.49 -4.99
C ASN A 63 7.87 -1.84 -6.29
N PHE A 64 9.19 -1.79 -6.52
CA PHE A 64 9.77 -1.18 -7.71
C PHE A 64 9.43 -1.98 -8.98
N GLN A 65 9.44 -3.31 -8.90
CA GLN A 65 9.01 -4.21 -9.97
C GLN A 65 7.52 -4.03 -10.32
N ILE A 66 6.65 -3.83 -9.33
CA ILE A 66 5.23 -3.55 -9.55
C ILE A 66 5.02 -2.16 -10.17
N CYS A 67 5.78 -1.17 -9.70
CA CYS A 67 5.75 0.19 -10.24
C CYS A 67 6.19 0.22 -11.71
N LEU A 68 7.26 -0.52 -12.05
CA LEU A 68 7.75 -0.68 -13.42
C LEU A 68 6.79 -1.44 -14.32
N LYS A 69 5.99 -2.37 -13.77
CA LYS A 69 5.04 -3.14 -14.56
C LYS A 69 3.78 -2.36 -14.96
N ASN A 70 3.52 -1.16 -14.45
CA ASN A 70 2.32 -0.37 -14.78
C ASN A 70 0.97 -1.09 -14.53
N HIS A 71 0.97 -2.24 -13.84
CA HIS A 71 -0.22 -2.94 -13.34
C HIS A 71 -0.73 -2.27 -12.03
N TYR A 72 -0.74 -0.94 -12.00
CA TYR A 72 -1.19 -0.12 -10.87
C TYR A 72 -2.68 0.17 -10.93
N LEU A 73 -3.24 0.15 -12.14
CA LEU A 73 -4.65 0.36 -12.40
C LEU A 73 -5.41 -0.88 -11.97
N ILE A 74 -6.18 -0.73 -10.91
CA ILE A 74 -7.17 -1.72 -10.52
C ILE A 74 -8.25 -1.69 -11.59
N ASP A 75 -8.39 -2.78 -12.34
CA ASP A 75 -9.48 -2.93 -13.30
C ASP A 75 -10.79 -3.03 -12.52
N VAL A 76 -11.71 -2.12 -12.80
CA VAL A 76 -13.02 -1.99 -12.15
C VAL A 76 -13.83 -3.29 -12.26
N THR A 77 -13.57 -4.10 -13.30
CA THR A 77 -14.25 -5.38 -13.52
C THR A 77 -13.69 -6.52 -12.66
N GLU A 78 -12.43 -6.46 -12.22
CA GLU A 78 -11.80 -7.47 -11.37
C GLU A 78 -11.76 -7.09 -9.88
N ILE A 79 -12.04 -5.83 -9.53
CA ILE A 79 -11.90 -5.32 -8.16
C ILE A 79 -12.71 -6.11 -7.13
N PHE A 80 -13.91 -6.57 -7.49
CA PHE A 80 -14.75 -7.38 -6.60
C PHE A 80 -14.20 -8.78 -6.38
N ASN A 81 -13.58 -9.38 -7.40
CA ASN A 81 -13.03 -10.74 -7.32
C ASN A 81 -11.69 -10.76 -6.55
N LEU A 82 -10.96 -9.64 -6.58
CA LEU A 82 -9.69 -9.44 -5.88
C LEU A 82 -9.83 -8.72 -4.53
N LEU A 83 -11.05 -8.31 -4.15
CA LEU A 83 -11.30 -7.43 -3.00
C LEU A 83 -10.73 -7.99 -1.69
N ASP A 84 -11.08 -9.25 -1.37
CA ASP A 84 -10.59 -9.97 -0.20
C ASP A 84 -9.05 -10.04 -0.16
N TRP A 85 -8.43 -10.23 -1.31
CA TRP A 85 -6.98 -10.34 -1.44
C TRP A 85 -6.30 -8.98 -1.24
N GLU A 86 -6.83 -7.93 -1.86
CA GLU A 86 -6.34 -6.56 -1.74
C GLU A 86 -6.52 -6.02 -0.30
N THR A 87 -7.63 -6.31 0.37
CA THR A 87 -7.85 -6.00 1.79
C THR A 87 -6.78 -6.66 2.67
N LYS A 88 -6.52 -7.97 2.47
CA LYS A 88 -5.49 -8.70 3.23
C LYS A 88 -4.09 -8.15 2.98
N LYS A 89 -3.74 -7.83 1.74
CA LYS A 89 -2.46 -7.18 1.38
C LYS A 89 -2.28 -5.84 2.10
N ARG A 90 -3.31 -4.99 2.09
CA ARG A 90 -3.27 -3.66 2.72
C ARG A 90 -3.19 -3.75 4.25
N LEU A 91 -3.89 -4.71 4.86
CA LEU A 91 -3.78 -5.01 6.29
C LEU A 91 -2.35 -5.47 6.66
N PHE A 92 -1.76 -6.37 5.87
CA PHE A 92 -0.40 -6.84 6.10
C PHE A 92 0.62 -5.70 5.97
N LYS A 93 0.45 -4.80 4.98
CA LYS A 93 1.27 -3.61 4.83
C LYS A 93 1.12 -2.66 6.04
N LEU A 94 -0.07 -2.50 6.58
CA LEU A 94 -0.33 -1.71 7.79
C LEU A 94 0.38 -2.31 9.01
N ALA A 95 0.29 -3.62 9.20
CA ALA A 95 0.99 -4.33 10.26
C ALA A 95 2.51 -4.16 10.15
N TYR A 96 3.06 -4.30 8.93
CA TYR A 96 4.48 -4.04 8.67
C TYR A 96 4.88 -2.61 9.03
N MET A 97 4.10 -1.60 8.63
CA MET A 97 4.38 -0.20 8.98
C MET A 97 4.32 0.07 10.50
N ILE A 98 3.40 -0.56 11.23
CA ILE A 98 3.32 -0.44 12.69
C ILE A 98 4.57 -1.06 13.33
N LEU A 99 4.97 -2.24 12.87
CA LEU A 99 6.21 -2.90 13.34
C LEU A 99 7.44 -2.04 13.07
N THR A 100 7.58 -1.47 11.87
CA THR A 100 8.69 -0.56 11.54
C THR A 100 8.71 0.66 12.47
N LEU A 101 7.56 1.28 12.73
CA LEU A 101 7.47 2.43 13.63
C LEU A 101 7.81 2.06 15.07
N PHE A 102 7.34 0.91 15.57
CA PHE A 102 7.71 0.40 16.88
C PHE A 102 9.24 0.19 16.97
N LEU A 103 9.84 -0.48 15.99
CA LEU A 103 11.28 -0.69 15.94
C LEU A 103 12.07 0.62 15.87
N THR A 104 11.54 1.66 15.21
CA THR A 104 12.18 2.98 15.12
C THR A 104 12.09 3.78 16.41
N ILE A 105 11.04 3.59 17.21
CA ILE A 105 10.87 4.28 18.51
C ILE A 105 11.70 3.61 19.62
N PHE A 106 11.82 2.28 19.58
CA PHE A 106 12.55 1.50 20.59
C PHE A 106 14.06 1.44 20.35
N TRP A 107 14.54 1.92 19.21
CA TRP A 107 15.95 2.11 18.89
C TRP A 107 16.36 3.56 19.10
#